data_AF-A0ABD0PNB6-F1
#
_entry.id   AF-A0ABD0PNB6-F1
#
_cell.length_a   1.000
_cell.length_b   1.000
_cell.length_c   1.000
_cell.angle_alpha   90.00
_cell.angle_beta   90.00
_cell.angle_gamma   90.00
#
_symmetry.space_group_name_H-M   'P 1'
#
loop_
_entity.id
_entity.type
_entity.pdbx_description
1 polymer ?
#
loop_
_entity_poly.entity_id
_entity_poly.type
_entity_poly.pdbx_seq_one_letter_code
_entity_poly.pdbx_strand_id
1 'polypeptide(L)'
;PIGSVEVSISCSSNQSSVSCSSEGDQIIYNWTLNGIMLEQGPMVRNTTIQLNETSAIGNISCSVKNHVSYGEKTISVEPCP
;
A
#
# COMPACT_ATOMS: atom_id res chain seq x y z
N PRO A 1 -10.02 -15.29 -7.70
CA PRO A 1 -8.73 -15.10 -7.00
C PRO A 1 -8.20 -13.68 -7.22
N ILE A 2 -7.38 -13.17 -6.32
CA ILE A 2 -6.64 -11.92 -6.55
C ILE A 2 -5.42 -12.21 -7.43
N GLY A 3 -5.00 -11.21 -8.21
CA GLY A 3 -3.74 -11.24 -8.93
C GLY A 3 -2.55 -10.89 -8.03
N SER A 4 -1.38 -10.73 -8.66
CA SER A 4 -0.20 -10.21 -7.96
C SER A 4 -0.50 -8.85 -7.33
N VAL A 5 0.05 -8.62 -6.13
CA VAL A 5 0.01 -7.32 -5.47
C VAL A 5 1.25 -6.56 -5.91
N GLU A 6 1.05 -5.39 -6.52
CA GLU A 6 2.12 -4.48 -6.92
C GLU A 6 2.11 -3.24 -6.03
N VAL A 7 3.30 -2.79 -5.63
CA VAL A 7 3.48 -1.60 -4.81
C VAL A 7 4.60 -0.77 -5.42
N SER A 8 4.35 0.53 -5.58
CA SER A 8 5.31 1.49 -6.15
C SER A 8 5.37 2.74 -5.28
N ILE A 9 6.57 3.31 -5.14
CA ILE A 9 6.81 4.56 -4.42
C ILE A 9 7.12 5.65 -5.44
N SER A 10 6.54 6.82 -5.26
CA SER A 10 6.87 8.03 -6.01
C SER A 10 7.22 9.14 -5.03
N CYS A 11 8.37 9.76 -5.22
CA CYS A 11 8.84 10.89 -4.41
C CYS A 11 8.64 12.20 -5.16
N SER A 12 8.07 13.19 -4.49
CA SER A 12 7.91 14.56 -5.01
C SER A 12 8.26 15.55 -3.92
N SER A 13 9.46 16.16 -4.03
CA SER A 13 10.04 17.00 -2.98
C SER A 13 10.01 16.24 -1.63
N ASN A 14 9.36 16.78 -0.59
CA ASN A 14 9.29 16.20 0.74
C ASN A 14 8.01 15.37 0.95
N GLN A 15 7.50 14.73 -0.10
CA GLN A 15 6.30 13.90 -0.01
C GLN A 15 6.50 12.57 -0.74
N SER A 16 6.37 11.49 0.03
CA SER A 16 6.32 10.12 -0.49
C SER A 16 4.87 9.74 -0.78
N SER A 17 4.59 9.33 -2.01
CA SER A 17 3.32 8.71 -2.40
C SER A 17 3.53 7.24 -2.67
N VAL A 18 2.78 6.38 -1.99
CA VAL A 18 2.86 4.92 -2.19
C VAL A 18 1.57 4.43 -2.80
N SER A 19 1.68 3.81 -3.95
CA SER A 19 0.55 3.22 -4.68
C SER A 19 0.61 1.71 -4.57
N CYS A 20 -0.56 1.09 -4.39
CA CYS A 20 -0.73 -0.36 -4.45
C CYS A 20 -1.84 -0.70 -5.44
N SER A 21 -1.62 -1.75 -6.23
CA SER A 21 -2.58 -2.25 -7.19
C SER A 21 -2.60 -3.77 -7.20
N SER A 22 -3.76 -4.31 -7.54
CA SER A 22 -3.96 -5.75 -7.70
C SER A 22 -5.20 -5.99 -8.56
N GLU A 23 -5.17 -7.07 -9.34
CA GLU A 23 -6.32 -7.53 -10.09
C GLU A 23 -7.25 -8.37 -9.20
N GLY A 24 -8.55 -8.35 -9.51
CA GLY A 24 -9.54 -9.17 -8.83
C GLY A 24 -10.84 -8.42 -8.55
N ASP A 25 -11.90 -9.19 -8.29
CA ASP A 25 -13.22 -8.66 -7.98
C ASP A 25 -13.39 -8.42 -6.48
N GLN A 26 -14.07 -7.32 -6.14
CA GLN A 26 -14.48 -6.97 -4.78
C GLN A 26 -13.32 -7.02 -3.77
N ILE A 27 -12.16 -6.50 -4.18
CA ILE A 27 -10.96 -6.48 -3.35
C ILE A 27 -11.03 -5.39 -2.29
N ILE A 28 -10.50 -5.71 -1.11
CA ILE A 28 -10.34 -4.80 0.03
C ILE A 28 -8.85 -4.60 0.24
N TYR A 29 -8.44 -3.35 0.36
CA TYR A 29 -7.07 -2.96 0.66
C TYR A 29 -6.91 -2.68 2.15
N ASN A 30 -5.73 -3.00 2.66
CA ASN A 30 -5.29 -2.71 4.02
C ASN A 30 -3.85 -2.22 3.98
N TRP A 31 -3.61 -1.04 4.52
CA TRP A 31 -2.31 -0.41 4.61
C TRP A 31 -1.80 -0.44 6.03
N THR A 32 -0.55 -0.87 6.20
CA THR A 32 0.15 -0.75 7.48
C THR A 32 1.54 -0.15 7.28
N LEU A 33 1.99 0.62 8.25
CA LEU A 33 3.35 1.17 8.31
C LEU A 33 3.97 0.76 9.63
N ASN A 34 5.07 0.01 9.57
CA ASN A 34 5.71 -0.60 10.74
C ASN A 34 4.73 -1.41 11.60
N GLY A 35 3.74 -2.05 10.96
CA GLY A 35 2.67 -2.80 11.62
C GLY A 35 1.51 -1.94 12.17
N ILE A 36 1.59 -0.61 12.07
CA ILE A 36 0.51 0.30 12.47
C ILE A 36 -0.45 0.48 11.30
N MET A 37 -1.74 0.24 11.52
CA MET A 37 -2.79 0.40 10.51
C MET A 37 -2.94 1.87 10.10
N LEU A 38 -2.87 2.14 8.80
CA LEU A 38 -3.05 3.48 8.22
C LEU A 38 -4.45 3.66 7.64
N GLU A 39 -4.85 2.73 6.77
CA GLU A 39 -6.11 2.80 6.04
C GLU A 39 -6.59 1.40 5.68
N GLN A 40 -7.91 1.18 5.69
CA GLN A 40 -8.53 -0.04 5.21
C GLN A 40 -9.89 0.28 4.56
N GLY A 41 -10.15 -0.31 3.40
CA GLY A 41 -11.44 -0.15 2.75
C GLY A 41 -11.56 -0.84 1.39
N PRO A 42 -12.80 -0.92 0.86
CA PRO A 42 -13.01 -1.32 -0.52
C PRO A 42 -12.51 -0.21 -1.44
N MET A 43 -11.52 -0.51 -2.28
CA MET A 43 -10.97 0.43 -3.27
C MET A 43 -10.93 -0.24 -4.64
N VAL A 44 -11.14 0.55 -5.69
CA VAL A 44 -11.30 0.03 -7.04
C VAL A 44 -9.93 -0.09 -7.71
N ARG A 45 -9.44 -1.32 -7.88
CA ARG A 45 -8.22 -1.71 -8.65
C ARG A 45 -6.88 -1.20 -8.13
N ASN A 46 -6.83 -0.03 -7.49
CA ASN A 46 -5.64 0.52 -6.87
C ASN A 46 -6.01 1.46 -5.71
N THR A 47 -4.99 1.80 -4.93
CA THR A 47 -5.05 2.73 -3.81
C THR A 47 -3.72 3.47 -3.71
N THR A 48 -3.74 4.73 -3.31
CA THR A 48 -2.53 5.52 -3.12
C THR A 48 -2.65 6.29 -1.82
N ILE A 49 -1.62 6.20 -0.98
CA ILE A 49 -1.54 6.94 0.27
C ILE A 49 -0.34 7.88 0.25
N GLN A 50 -0.50 9.03 0.90
CA GLN A 50 0.59 9.97 1.10
C GLN A 50 1.22 9.73 2.47
N LEU A 51 2.54 9.64 2.49
CA LEU A 51 3.34 9.44 3.68
C LEU A 51 4.12 10.73 3.98
N ASN A 52 4.00 11.22 5.22
CA ASN A 52 4.74 12.39 5.70
C ASN A 52 6.14 11.97 6.18
N GLU A 53 7.20 12.64 5.69
CA GLU A 53 8.59 12.17 5.78
C GLU A 53 9.07 11.76 7.17
N THR A 54 8.68 12.50 8.21
CA THR A 54 9.17 12.27 9.59
C THR A 54 8.57 11.03 10.25
N SER A 55 7.42 10.54 9.78
CA SER A 55 6.75 9.36 10.30
C SER A 55 6.70 8.19 9.30
N ALA A 56 7.12 8.42 8.06
CA ALA A 56 7.05 7.49 6.93
C ALA A 56 8.18 6.47 6.84
N ILE A 57 9.28 6.66 7.59
CA ILE A 57 10.46 5.79 7.47
C ILE A 57 10.13 4.41 8.05
N GLY A 58 10.31 3.37 7.26
CA GLY A 58 10.12 1.99 7.69
C GLY A 58 9.45 1.11 6.65
N ASN A 59 8.78 0.05 7.11
CA ASN A 59 8.18 -0.96 6.23
C ASN A 59 6.71 -0.66 6.02
N ILE A 60 6.34 -0.33 4.78
CA ILE A 60 4.95 -0.21 4.36
C ILE A 60 4.48 -1.54 3.76
N SER A 61 3.38 -2.07 4.26
CA SER A 61 2.72 -3.26 3.72
C SER A 61 1.37 -2.88 3.14
N CYS A 62 1.12 -3.31 1.89
CA CYS A 62 -0.18 -3.34 1.28
C CYS A 62 -0.69 -4.78 1.28
N SER A 63 -1.78 -5.04 2.01
CA SER A 63 -2.47 -6.32 1.99
C SER A 63 -3.77 -6.18 1.18
N VAL A 64 -4.00 -7.12 0.26
CA VAL A 64 -5.18 -7.19 -0.60
C VAL A 64 -5.90 -8.50 -0.35
N LYS A 65 -7.22 -8.44 -0.14
CA LYS A 65 -8.04 -9.63 0.07
C LYS A 65 -9.36 -9.56 -0.67
N ASN A 66 -9.89 -10.72 -1.06
CA ASN A 66 -11.27 -10.90 -1.45
C ASN A 66 -11.86 -12.15 -0.77
N HIS A 67 -13.07 -12.55 -1.17
CA HIS A 67 -13.74 -13.73 -0.60
C HIS A 67 -13.05 -15.07 -0.95
N VAL A 68 -12.05 -15.07 -1.84
CA VAL A 68 -11.37 -16.29 -2.32
C VAL A 68 -9.93 -16.40 -1.80
N SER A 69 -9.21 -15.28 -1.72
CA SER A 69 -7.75 -15.26 -1.61
C SER A 69 -7.23 -13.99 -0.96
N TYR A 70 -5.99 -14.08 -0.46
CA TYR A 70 -5.23 -13.02 0.20
C TYR A 70 -3.85 -12.89 -0.43
N GLY A 71 -3.32 -11.68 -0.46
CA GLY A 71 -1.98 -11.36 -0.95
C GLY A 71 -1.48 -10.10 -0.29
N GLU A 72 -0.16 -9.97 -0.23
CA GLU A 72 0.48 -8.86 0.45
C GLU A 72 1.82 -8.57 -0.19
N LYS A 73 2.21 -7.29 -0.17
CA LYS A 73 3.53 -6.85 -0.55
C LYS A 73 4.00 -5.78 0.42
N THR A 74 5.19 -6.00 0.96
CA THR A 74 5.88 -5.09 1.87
C THR A 74 7.10 -4.52 1.18
N ILE A 75 7.28 -3.21 1.29
CA ILE A 75 8.47 -2.51 0.81
C ILE A 75 8.99 -1.56 1.89
N SER A 76 10.28 -1.26 1.85
CA SER A 76 10.88 -0.27 2.74
C SER A 76 10.76 1.12 2.11
N VAL A 77 10.31 2.09 2.90
CA VAL A 77 10.21 3.50 2.55
C VAL A 77 11.36 4.24 3.20
N GLU A 78 12.13 4.94 2.37
CA GLU A 78 13.21 5.83 2.78
C GLU A 78 12.77 7.29 2.57
N PRO A 79 13.39 8.26 3.27
CA PRO A 79 13.14 9.69 3.02
C PRO A 79 13.33 10.04 1.55
N CYS A 80 12.48 10.90 0.99
CA CYS A 80 12.72 11.39 -0.36
C CYS A 80 13.95 12.32 -0.36
N PRO A 81 14.78 12.28 -1.41
CA PRO A 81 15.95 13.14 -1.54
C PRO A 81 15.60 14.61 -1.79
#